data_AF-A0A964PX71-F1
#
_entry.id   AF-A0A964PX71-F1
#
_cell.length_a   1.000
_cell.length_b   1.000
_cell.length_c   1.000
_cell.angle_alpha   90.00
_cell.angle_beta   90.00
_cell.angle_gamma   90.00
#
_symmetry.space_group_name_H-M   'P 1'
#
loop_
_entity.id
_entity.type
_entity.pdbx_description
1 polymer ?
#
loop_
_entity_poly.entity_id
_entity_poly.type
_entity_poly.pdbx_seq_one_letter_code
_entity_poly.pdbx_strand_id
1 'polypeptide(L)'
;MRVGWSGTARSRDARLTPRPPLRLRRYLLGAMLGVMGWVGYWLLSSNPAVAEFVAGSGPVPWLRRYLSRATGIAPFSLAEFVVIAVALRQGIGLARGTGTIRRREDGARRTIARGGLRFAHDVGILVFLFYVLWGFQYARPNLATRLGIEPGGEVSTDELRSLAARSVEITNELYREIHHRDDAGEPTAAPALRSLVPALEEGWSRVQAQYDLPASVSSSFGAPKGFLATPLVKRLGLAGVHFPYTGEALVLRDLPGVLLGKELGHEMAHQRGFASEADANVLGFLAAKESPDPILRYAAYSFLQRQLVLALQGVSTEGASVVTGARLPGVERDLQDLNLYWEPARTPVAAVATRVNDAMLRSHGIEEGVGSYAGSTWVFIALARERGADALF
;
A
#
# COMPACT_ATOMS: atom_id res chain seq x y z
N MET A 1 39.85 66.28 47.21
CA MET A 1 40.73 65.17 46.76
C MET A 1 39.97 63.86 46.92
N ARG A 2 40.16 62.94 45.97
CA ARG A 2 39.19 61.93 45.51
C ARG A 2 38.78 60.86 46.53
N VAL A 3 37.47 60.62 46.57
CA VAL A 3 36.83 59.41 47.12
C VAL A 3 37.15 58.23 46.19
N GLY A 4 37.91 57.24 46.68
CA GLY A 4 38.23 56.02 45.95
C GLY A 4 37.25 54.90 46.29
N TRP A 5 36.27 54.68 45.42
CA TRP A 5 35.35 53.54 45.48
C TRP A 5 36.09 52.22 45.27
N SER A 6 35.91 51.28 46.21
CA SER A 6 36.33 49.89 46.10
C SER A 6 35.51 49.16 45.03
N GLY A 7 36.05 49.03 43.84
CA GLY A 7 35.50 48.17 42.79
C GLY A 7 35.80 46.70 43.09
N THR A 8 34.93 46.03 43.84
CA THR A 8 34.91 44.56 43.87
C THR A 8 34.47 44.06 42.50
N ALA A 9 35.42 43.60 41.70
CA ALA A 9 35.14 42.85 40.49
C ALA A 9 34.44 41.53 40.87
N ARG A 10 33.12 41.50 40.80
CA ARG A 10 32.38 40.22 40.75
C ARG A 10 32.75 39.56 39.44
N SER A 11 33.66 38.59 39.49
CA SER A 11 33.80 37.60 38.43
C SER A 11 32.41 36.99 38.21
N ARG A 12 31.85 37.22 37.02
CA ARG A 12 30.71 36.45 36.54
C ARG A 12 31.22 35.05 36.26
N ASP A 13 31.26 34.20 37.29
CA ASP A 13 31.23 32.76 37.10
C ASP A 13 29.88 32.43 36.44
N ALA A 14 29.88 32.48 35.11
CA ALA A 14 28.86 31.86 34.30
C ALA A 14 28.90 30.38 34.66
N ARG A 15 27.99 29.96 35.57
CA ARG A 15 27.71 28.56 35.84
C ARG A 15 27.46 27.91 34.49
N LEU A 16 28.47 27.21 33.98
CA LEU A 16 28.36 26.37 32.79
C LEU A 16 27.38 25.28 33.17
N THR A 17 26.09 25.49 32.89
CA THR A 17 25.09 24.42 32.98
C THR A 17 25.67 23.23 32.22
N PRO A 18 25.83 22.06 32.86
CA PRO A 18 26.52 20.94 32.25
C PRO A 18 25.84 20.58 30.92
N ARG A 19 26.64 20.62 29.84
CA ARG A 19 26.14 20.43 28.49
C ARG A 19 25.52 19.04 28.37
N PRO A 20 24.26 18.89 27.91
CA PRO A 20 23.60 17.59 27.85
C PRO A 20 24.38 16.62 26.93
N PRO A 21 24.67 15.40 27.41
CA PRO A 21 25.47 14.43 26.65
C PRO A 21 24.77 14.05 25.34
N LEU A 22 25.56 13.74 24.30
CA LEU A 22 25.01 13.35 23.00
C LEU A 22 24.28 12.01 23.01
N ARG A 23 24.34 11.24 24.12
CA ARG A 23 23.71 9.92 24.30
C ARG A 23 23.93 9.00 23.09
N LEU A 24 25.14 9.04 22.53
CA LEU A 24 25.50 8.41 21.25
C LEU A 24 25.16 6.92 21.21
N ARG A 25 25.50 6.17 22.28
CA ARG A 25 25.18 4.73 22.40
C ARG A 25 23.71 4.42 22.18
N ARG A 26 22.80 5.22 22.75
CA ARG A 26 21.35 5.03 22.58
C ARG A 26 20.92 5.24 21.14
N TYR A 27 21.40 6.31 20.49
CA TYR A 27 20.99 6.63 19.12
C TYR A 27 21.53 5.62 18.11
N LEU A 28 22.79 5.19 18.29
CA LEU A 28 23.39 4.14 17.46
C LEU A 28 22.65 2.82 17.60
N LEU A 29 22.18 2.45 18.80
CA LEU A 29 21.39 1.23 19.00
C LEU A 29 20.12 1.21 18.14
N GLY A 30 19.38 2.32 18.07
CA GLY A 30 18.18 2.41 17.22
C GLY A 30 18.49 2.30 15.73
N ALA A 31 19.56 2.95 15.27
CA ALA A 31 20.01 2.83 13.88
C ALA A 31 20.46 1.39 13.55
N MET A 32 21.16 0.72 14.48
CA MET A 32 21.56 -0.68 14.35
C MET A 32 20.36 -1.64 14.27
N LEU A 33 19.25 -1.36 14.97
CA LEU A 33 18.02 -2.16 14.82
C LEU A 33 17.52 -2.14 13.37
N GLY A 34 17.54 -0.97 12.72
CA GLY A 34 17.14 -0.85 11.31
C GLY A 34 18.02 -1.71 10.40
N VAL A 35 19.34 -1.65 10.60
CA VAL A 35 20.30 -2.51 9.88
C VAL A 35 20.03 -3.99 10.14
N MET A 36 19.74 -4.37 11.40
CA MET A 36 19.41 -5.75 11.76
C MET A 36 18.14 -6.25 11.07
N GLY A 37 17.09 -5.43 10.99
CA GLY A 37 15.88 -5.75 10.25
C GLY A 37 16.15 -5.98 8.76
N TRP A 38 16.93 -5.08 8.15
CA TRP A 38 17.32 -5.19 6.74
C TRP A 38 18.22 -6.41 6.46
N VAL A 39 19.18 -6.71 7.33
CA VAL A 39 20.00 -7.93 7.24
C VAL A 39 19.12 -9.17 7.38
N GLY A 40 18.16 -9.17 8.30
CA GLY A 40 17.18 -10.24 8.43
C GLY A 40 16.39 -10.47 7.14
N TYR A 41 15.94 -9.39 6.50
CA TYR A 41 15.29 -9.47 5.19
C TYR A 41 16.22 -10.08 4.13
N TRP A 42 17.45 -9.59 4.01
CA TRP A 42 18.41 -10.10 3.04
C TRP A 42 18.73 -11.60 3.22
N LEU A 43 18.85 -12.05 4.47
CA LEU A 43 19.03 -13.47 4.80
C LEU A 43 17.82 -14.31 4.39
N LEU A 44 16.60 -13.81 4.61
CA LEU A 44 15.38 -14.48 4.18
C LEU A 44 15.27 -14.52 2.65
N SER A 45 15.56 -13.42 1.96
CA SER A 45 15.51 -13.37 0.49
C SER A 45 16.52 -14.30 -0.17
N SER A 46 17.61 -14.62 0.53
CA SER A 46 18.62 -15.59 0.06
C SER A 46 18.19 -17.05 0.26
N ASN A 47 17.11 -17.32 1.00
CA ASN A 47 16.60 -18.67 1.26
C ASN A 47 15.06 -18.71 1.23
N PRO A 48 14.46 -18.94 0.03
CA PRO A 48 13.02 -18.91 -0.16
C PRO A 48 12.22 -19.86 0.75
N ALA A 49 12.79 -21.03 1.08
CA ALA A 49 12.13 -21.99 1.97
C ALA A 49 12.02 -21.44 3.40
N VAL A 50 13.08 -20.77 3.89
CA VAL A 50 13.06 -20.11 5.21
C VAL A 50 12.15 -18.89 5.17
N ALA A 51 12.11 -18.13 4.07
CA ALA A 51 11.18 -17.02 3.90
C ALA A 51 9.71 -17.48 3.97
N GLU A 52 9.35 -18.56 3.28
CA GLU A 52 7.99 -19.14 3.36
C GLU A 52 7.67 -19.70 4.75
N PHE A 53 8.66 -20.28 5.44
CA PHE A 53 8.45 -20.67 6.83
C PHE A 53 8.23 -19.44 7.73
N VAL A 54 9.10 -18.43 7.72
CA VAL A 54 9.02 -17.31 8.65
C VAL A 54 7.85 -16.37 8.35
N ALA A 55 7.69 -16.01 7.07
CA ALA A 55 6.74 -14.99 6.61
C ALA A 55 5.42 -15.58 6.07
N GLY A 56 5.41 -16.86 5.64
CA GLY A 56 4.23 -17.52 5.08
C GLY A 56 3.42 -18.33 6.10
N SER A 57 4.04 -19.30 6.78
CA SER A 57 3.35 -20.25 7.67
C SER A 57 3.69 -20.12 9.16
N GLY A 58 4.78 -19.45 9.49
CA GLY A 58 5.34 -19.32 10.83
C GLY A 58 4.89 -18.04 11.54
N PRO A 59 5.78 -17.36 12.31
CA PRO A 59 5.36 -16.39 13.33
C PRO A 59 4.80 -15.06 12.77
N VAL A 60 5.26 -14.59 11.61
CA VAL A 60 4.87 -13.28 11.08
C VAL A 60 3.36 -13.20 10.75
N PRO A 61 2.75 -14.19 10.06
CA PRO A 61 1.30 -14.23 9.86
C PRO A 61 0.48 -14.11 11.14
N TRP A 62 0.88 -14.81 12.21
CA TRP A 62 0.20 -14.76 13.51
C TRP A 62 0.28 -13.36 14.14
N LEU A 63 1.49 -12.78 14.16
CA LEU A 63 1.72 -11.44 14.69
C LEU A 63 0.89 -10.39 13.95
N ARG A 64 0.91 -10.44 12.61
CA ARG A 64 0.18 -9.53 11.74
C ARG A 64 -1.33 -9.65 11.92
N ARG A 65 -1.84 -10.89 12.01
CA ARG A 65 -3.26 -11.17 12.27
C ARG A 65 -3.69 -10.65 13.63
N TYR A 66 -2.92 -10.92 14.68
CA TYR A 66 -3.23 -10.44 16.02
C TYR A 66 -3.25 -8.91 16.08
N LEU A 67 -2.21 -8.27 15.53
CA LEU A 67 -2.12 -6.81 15.45
C LEU A 67 -3.31 -6.21 14.70
N SER A 68 -3.62 -6.73 13.51
CA SER A 68 -4.75 -6.32 12.68
C SER A 68 -6.10 -6.45 13.40
N ARG A 69 -6.34 -7.57 14.10
CA ARG A 69 -7.58 -7.77 14.87
C ARG A 69 -7.66 -6.81 16.06
N ALA A 70 -6.55 -6.64 16.79
CA ALA A 70 -6.50 -5.75 17.95
C ALA A 70 -6.79 -4.30 17.56
N THR A 71 -6.19 -3.81 16.46
CA THR A 71 -6.47 -2.45 15.96
C THR A 71 -7.83 -2.35 15.27
N GLY A 72 -8.32 -3.45 14.68
CA GLY A 72 -9.64 -3.55 14.03
C GLY A 72 -10.83 -3.24 14.93
N ILE A 73 -10.68 -3.34 16.26
CA ILE A 73 -11.71 -2.96 17.25
C ILE A 73 -12.05 -1.47 17.14
N ALA A 74 -11.06 -0.62 16.85
CA ALA A 74 -11.30 0.81 16.68
C ALA A 74 -12.08 1.07 15.37
N PRO A 75 -13.17 1.85 15.39
CA PRO A 75 -13.96 2.10 14.19
C PRO A 75 -13.29 3.05 13.18
N PHE A 76 -12.15 3.65 13.56
CA PHE A 76 -11.34 4.57 12.78
C PHE A 76 -9.88 4.09 12.65
N SER A 77 -9.12 4.72 11.75
CA SER A 77 -7.71 4.41 11.46
C SER A 77 -6.79 4.82 12.60
N LEU A 78 -6.08 3.86 13.21
CA LEU A 78 -5.02 4.12 14.18
C LEU A 78 -3.70 4.50 13.49
N ALA A 79 -3.50 4.05 12.25
CA ALA A 79 -2.35 4.39 11.42
C ALA A 79 -2.14 5.91 11.30
N GLU A 80 -3.22 6.66 11.08
CA GLU A 80 -3.15 8.12 10.96
C GLU A 80 -2.64 8.78 12.24
N PHE A 81 -3.00 8.26 13.41
CA PHE A 81 -2.47 8.73 14.69
C PHE A 81 -0.99 8.38 14.87
N VAL A 82 -0.55 7.21 14.38
CA VAL A 82 0.88 6.86 14.37
C VAL A 82 1.66 7.84 13.50
N VAL A 83 1.17 8.16 12.30
CA VAL A 83 1.80 9.16 11.40
C VAL A 83 1.86 10.53 12.07
N ILE A 84 0.76 10.99 12.67
CA ILE A 84 0.70 12.27 13.40
C ILE A 84 1.69 12.26 14.57
N ALA A 85 1.76 11.18 15.36
CA ALA A 85 2.65 11.08 16.51
C ALA A 85 4.14 11.15 16.08
N VAL A 86 4.51 10.48 14.99
CA VAL A 86 5.86 10.55 14.42
C VAL A 86 6.15 11.97 13.92
N ALA A 87 5.23 12.60 13.19
CA ALA A 87 5.39 13.96 12.68
C ALA A 87 5.54 14.98 13.82
N LEU A 88 4.68 14.92 14.85
CA LEU A 88 4.75 15.76 16.04
C LEU A 88 6.06 15.57 16.79
N ARG A 89 6.50 14.31 16.97
CA ARG A 89 7.79 14.01 17.58
C ARG A 89 8.93 14.67 16.80
N GLN A 90 8.94 14.59 15.47
CA GLN A 90 9.97 15.23 14.66
C GLN A 90 9.91 16.76 14.76
N GLY A 91 8.72 17.35 14.61
CA GLY A 91 8.49 18.80 14.69
C GLY A 91 8.86 19.41 16.05
N ILE A 92 8.50 18.76 17.16
CA ILE A 92 8.89 19.20 18.51
C ILE A 92 10.42 19.20 18.66
N GLY A 93 11.10 18.18 18.14
CA GLY A 93 12.55 18.13 18.20
C GLY A 93 13.23 19.20 17.35
N LEU A 94 12.67 19.51 16.18
CA LEU A 94 13.14 20.62 15.34
C LEU A 94 12.95 21.96 16.05
N ALA A 95 11.76 22.23 16.60
CA ALA A 95 11.46 23.46 17.34
C ALA A 95 12.35 23.63 18.58
N ARG A 96 12.63 22.55 19.31
CA ARG A 96 13.58 22.57 20.44
C ARG A 96 15.00 22.85 19.96
N GLY A 97 15.43 22.21 18.88
CA GLY A 97 16.75 22.43 18.27
C GLY A 97 16.95 23.88 17.82
N THR A 98 15.98 24.46 17.10
CA THR A 98 16.03 25.87 16.67
C THR A 98 16.03 26.82 17.86
N GLY A 99 15.23 26.53 18.90
CA GLY A 99 15.23 27.27 20.16
C GLY A 99 16.59 27.30 20.85
N THR A 100 17.24 26.13 20.99
CA THR A 100 18.58 26.01 21.59
C THR A 100 19.64 26.80 20.80
N ILE A 101 19.58 26.77 19.47
CA ILE A 101 20.50 27.54 18.62
C ILE A 101 20.26 29.04 18.79
N ARG A 102 19.00 29.49 18.73
CA ARG A 102 18.62 30.91 18.86
C ARG A 102 18.99 31.49 20.22
N ARG A 103 18.77 30.72 21.29
CA ARG A 103 19.13 31.12 22.67
C ARG A 103 20.62 30.94 22.99
N ARG A 104 21.43 30.47 22.03
CA ARG A 104 22.88 30.22 22.18
C ARG A 104 23.22 29.28 23.35
N GLU A 105 22.30 28.37 23.66
CA GLU A 105 22.43 27.39 24.76
C GLU A 105 23.39 26.25 24.38
N ASP A 106 23.50 25.92 23.09
CA ASP A 106 24.41 24.91 22.54
C ASP A 106 24.88 25.33 21.15
N GLY A 107 25.98 24.74 20.67
CA GLY A 107 26.51 25.02 19.33
C GLY A 107 25.61 24.50 18.21
N ALA A 108 25.48 25.24 17.12
CA ALA A 108 24.63 24.85 15.97
C ALA A 108 24.98 23.47 15.42
N ARG A 109 26.27 23.21 15.17
CA ARG A 109 26.77 21.90 14.70
C ARG A 109 26.35 20.75 15.62
N ARG A 110 26.50 20.92 16.94
CA ARG A 110 26.16 19.88 17.93
C ARG A 110 24.66 19.65 18.01
N THR A 111 23.88 20.71 17.92
CA THR A 111 22.41 20.63 17.93
C THR A 111 21.88 19.91 16.69
N ILE A 112 22.42 20.25 15.51
CA ILE A 112 22.10 19.56 14.25
C ILE A 112 22.51 18.09 14.33
N ALA A 113 23.71 17.77 14.79
CA ALA A 113 24.17 16.39 14.95
C ALA A 113 23.27 15.59 15.90
N ARG A 114 22.86 16.17 17.04
CA ARG A 114 21.91 15.53 17.97
C ARG A 114 20.54 15.29 17.32
N GLY A 115 20.05 16.25 16.54
CA GLY A 115 18.81 16.13 15.76
C GLY A 115 18.88 14.99 14.74
N GLY A 116 19.97 14.94 13.97
CA GLY A 116 20.23 13.88 13.00
C GLY A 116 20.35 12.49 13.63
N LEU A 117 21.09 12.36 14.74
CA LEU A 117 21.20 11.09 15.47
C LEU A 117 19.85 10.60 16.01
N ARG A 118 19.03 11.51 16.53
CA ARG A 118 17.67 11.18 16.99
C ARG A 118 16.79 10.73 15.81
N PHE A 119 16.86 11.44 14.68
CA PHE A 119 16.11 11.07 13.48
C PHE A 119 16.53 9.69 12.97
N ALA A 120 17.84 9.44 12.83
CA ALA A 120 18.38 8.13 12.42
C ALA A 120 17.97 7.01 13.37
N HIS A 121 17.95 7.25 14.68
CA HIS A 121 17.43 6.31 15.66
C HIS A 121 15.95 5.99 15.45
N ASP A 122 15.11 7.01 15.28
CA ASP A 122 13.68 6.83 15.09
C ASP A 122 13.39 6.09 13.77
N VAL A 123 14.09 6.44 12.69
CA VAL A 123 14.04 5.73 11.41
C VAL A 123 14.48 4.28 11.56
N GLY A 124 15.59 4.02 12.27
CA GLY A 124 16.07 2.65 12.50
C GLY A 124 15.05 1.78 13.25
N ILE A 125 14.36 2.33 14.25
CA ILE A 125 13.26 1.62 14.93
C ILE A 125 12.09 1.37 13.95
N LEU A 126 11.69 2.37 13.17
CA LEU A 126 10.59 2.23 12.21
C LEU A 126 10.91 1.20 11.11
N VAL A 127 12.14 1.14 10.61
CA VAL A 127 12.60 0.14 9.64
C VAL A 127 12.61 -1.25 10.26
N PHE A 128 13.12 -1.39 11.48
CA PHE A 128 13.11 -2.66 12.18
C PHE A 128 11.69 -3.20 12.40
N LEU A 129 10.80 -2.35 12.92
CA LEU A 129 9.40 -2.72 13.14
C LEU A 129 8.69 -3.01 11.83
N PHE A 130 8.96 -2.26 10.76
CA PHE A 130 8.43 -2.55 9.44
C PHE A 130 8.75 -4.00 9.03
N TYR A 131 10.01 -4.42 9.10
CA TYR A 131 10.42 -5.77 8.71
C TYR A 131 9.78 -6.86 9.57
N VAL A 132 9.84 -6.71 10.91
CA VAL A 132 9.31 -7.71 11.85
C VAL A 132 7.78 -7.83 11.74
N LEU A 133 7.07 -6.73 11.52
CA LEU A 133 5.61 -6.73 11.45
C LEU A 133 5.07 -7.14 10.07
N TRP A 134 5.80 -6.85 8.99
CA TRP A 134 5.30 -7.08 7.64
C TRP A 134 6.37 -7.22 6.55
N GLY A 135 7.45 -6.44 6.58
CA GLY A 135 8.40 -6.31 5.46
C GLY A 135 9.11 -7.61 5.06
N PHE A 136 9.20 -8.61 5.93
CA PHE A 136 9.70 -9.94 5.54
C PHE A 136 8.84 -10.65 4.49
N GLN A 137 7.61 -10.20 4.24
CA GLN A 137 6.76 -10.72 3.17
C GLN A 137 7.37 -10.51 1.77
N TYR A 138 8.22 -9.48 1.59
CA TYR A 138 8.93 -9.26 0.33
C TYR A 138 9.98 -10.34 0.01
N ALA A 139 10.42 -11.11 0.99
CA ALA A 139 11.40 -12.18 0.77
C ALA A 139 10.78 -13.45 0.18
N ARG A 140 9.45 -13.53 0.13
CA ARG A 140 8.73 -14.71 -0.33
C ARG A 140 8.63 -14.73 -1.86
N PRO A 141 8.60 -15.92 -2.49
CA PRO A 141 8.26 -16.05 -3.91
C PRO A 141 6.96 -15.33 -4.27
N ASN A 142 6.86 -14.82 -5.51
CA ASN A 142 5.62 -14.18 -5.99
C ASN A 142 4.47 -15.19 -6.16
N LEU A 143 3.26 -14.69 -6.40
CA LEU A 143 2.08 -15.54 -6.53
C LEU A 143 2.19 -16.54 -7.67
N ALA A 144 2.71 -16.14 -8.83
CA ALA A 144 2.85 -17.02 -9.98
C ALA A 144 3.70 -18.25 -9.62
N THR A 145 4.87 -18.04 -9.01
CA THR A 145 5.72 -19.14 -8.52
C THR A 145 5.02 -20.00 -7.48
N ARG A 146 4.26 -19.40 -6.55
CA ARG A 146 3.51 -20.17 -5.52
C ARG A 146 2.39 -21.03 -6.13
N LEU A 147 1.80 -20.58 -7.23
CA LEU A 147 0.75 -21.31 -7.95
C LEU A 147 1.31 -22.28 -9.01
N GLY A 148 2.64 -22.36 -9.16
CA GLY A 148 3.30 -23.16 -10.20
C GLY A 148 3.07 -22.63 -11.62
N ILE A 149 2.76 -21.35 -11.77
CA ILE A 149 2.52 -20.71 -13.06
C ILE A 149 3.86 -20.29 -13.64
N GLU A 150 4.24 -20.94 -14.74
CA GLU A 150 5.45 -20.60 -15.49
C GLU A 150 5.25 -19.31 -16.31
N PRO A 151 6.35 -18.60 -16.63
CA PRO A 151 6.28 -17.47 -17.52
C PRO A 151 5.67 -17.81 -18.87
N GLY A 152 4.53 -17.19 -19.16
CA GLY A 152 3.74 -17.53 -20.35
C GLY A 152 4.44 -17.33 -21.69
N GLY A 153 5.55 -16.57 -21.75
CA GLY A 153 6.22 -16.20 -23.00
C GLY A 153 5.56 -15.02 -23.70
N GLU A 154 5.79 -14.86 -25.01
CA GLU A 154 5.23 -13.75 -25.79
C GLU A 154 3.70 -13.80 -25.83
N VAL A 155 3.05 -12.63 -25.69
CA VAL A 155 1.59 -12.48 -25.74
C VAL A 155 1.23 -11.98 -27.13
N SER A 156 0.34 -12.71 -27.83
CA SER A 156 -0.11 -12.28 -29.15
C SER A 156 -1.15 -11.17 -29.04
N THR A 157 -1.20 -10.30 -30.04
CA THR A 157 -2.23 -9.24 -30.12
C THR A 157 -3.65 -9.82 -30.09
N ASP A 158 -3.88 -10.97 -30.75
CA ASP A 158 -5.19 -11.59 -30.82
C ASP A 158 -5.65 -12.19 -29.49
N GLU A 159 -4.74 -12.79 -28.73
CA GLU A 159 -5.04 -13.28 -27.38
C GLU A 159 -5.40 -12.11 -26.46
N LEU A 160 -4.57 -11.06 -26.46
CA LEU A 160 -4.81 -9.87 -25.65
C LEU A 160 -6.12 -9.18 -26.03
N ARG A 161 -6.43 -9.12 -27.33
CA ARG A 161 -7.72 -8.65 -27.84
C ARG A 161 -8.88 -9.50 -27.34
N SER A 162 -8.74 -10.82 -27.35
CA SER A 162 -9.79 -11.76 -26.93
C SER A 162 -10.08 -11.62 -25.43
N LEU A 163 -9.04 -11.58 -24.59
CA LEU A 163 -9.18 -11.36 -23.14
C LEU A 163 -9.78 -9.99 -22.84
N ALA A 164 -9.32 -8.93 -23.53
CA ALA A 164 -9.84 -7.58 -23.37
C ALA A 164 -11.33 -7.50 -23.76
N ALA A 165 -11.71 -8.04 -24.92
CA ALA A 165 -13.09 -8.08 -25.39
C ALA A 165 -13.99 -8.81 -24.37
N ARG A 166 -13.56 -9.99 -23.91
CA ARG A 166 -14.32 -10.78 -22.93
C ARG A 166 -14.48 -10.05 -21.59
N SER A 167 -13.45 -9.35 -21.13
CA SER A 167 -13.54 -8.54 -19.91
C SER A 167 -14.51 -7.35 -20.04
N VAL A 168 -14.63 -6.74 -21.22
CA VAL A 168 -15.62 -5.70 -21.50
C VAL A 168 -17.04 -6.30 -21.50
N GLU A 169 -17.23 -7.46 -22.13
CA GLU A 169 -18.51 -8.17 -22.13
C GLU A 169 -19.02 -8.45 -20.71
N ILE A 170 -18.19 -9.08 -19.87
CA ILE A 170 -18.56 -9.38 -18.47
C ILE A 170 -18.83 -8.09 -17.68
N THR A 171 -18.03 -7.03 -17.90
CA THR A 171 -18.29 -5.74 -17.22
C THR A 171 -19.65 -5.16 -17.62
N ASN A 172 -20.02 -5.24 -18.90
CA ASN A 172 -21.31 -4.79 -19.41
C ASN A 172 -22.46 -5.62 -18.82
N GLU A 173 -22.30 -6.94 -18.74
CA GLU A 173 -23.28 -7.85 -18.13
C GLU A 173 -23.51 -7.50 -16.66
N LEU A 174 -22.45 -7.32 -15.88
CA LEU A 174 -22.53 -6.93 -14.47
C LEU A 174 -23.14 -5.54 -14.27
N TYR A 175 -22.84 -4.59 -15.16
CA TYR A 175 -23.51 -3.28 -15.14
C TYR A 175 -25.04 -3.43 -15.31
N ARG A 176 -25.48 -4.26 -16.26
CA ARG A 176 -26.91 -4.56 -16.45
C ARG A 176 -27.52 -5.33 -15.28
N GLU A 177 -26.77 -6.22 -14.65
CA GLU A 177 -27.21 -6.91 -13.42
C GLU A 177 -27.51 -5.91 -12.31
N ILE A 178 -26.67 -4.89 -12.13
CA ILE A 178 -26.80 -3.87 -11.09
C ILE A 178 -27.92 -2.85 -11.43
N HIS A 179 -27.97 -2.36 -12.67
CA HIS A 179 -28.79 -1.20 -13.04
C HIS A 179 -30.05 -1.52 -13.84
N HIS A 180 -30.14 -2.75 -14.36
CA HIS A 180 -31.23 -3.23 -15.23
C HIS A 180 -31.45 -2.38 -16.49
N ARG A 181 -30.38 -1.74 -16.98
CA ARG A 181 -30.35 -0.86 -18.16
C ARG A 181 -28.92 -0.66 -18.64
N ASP A 182 -28.77 -0.09 -19.83
CA ASP A 182 -27.46 0.14 -20.46
C ASP A 182 -26.79 1.46 -20.03
N ASP A 183 -27.56 2.38 -19.44
CA ASP A 183 -27.06 3.61 -18.81
C ASP A 183 -28.02 4.06 -17.70
N ALA A 184 -27.51 4.21 -16.48
CA ALA A 184 -28.23 4.80 -15.36
C ALA A 184 -28.40 6.32 -15.48
N GLY A 185 -27.60 6.97 -16.32
CA GLY A 185 -27.53 8.43 -16.44
C GLY A 185 -26.65 9.08 -15.38
N GLU A 186 -26.20 8.31 -14.39
CA GLU A 186 -25.32 8.73 -13.30
C GLU A 186 -24.27 7.65 -13.01
N PRO A 187 -23.13 8.02 -12.39
CA PRO A 187 -22.13 7.04 -11.99
C PRO A 187 -22.64 6.04 -10.94
N THR A 188 -22.17 4.80 -11.00
CA THR A 188 -22.48 3.75 -10.04
C THR A 188 -22.07 4.18 -8.63
N ALA A 189 -23.07 4.32 -7.76
CA ALA A 189 -22.87 4.71 -6.38
C ALA A 189 -22.02 3.68 -5.61
N ALA A 190 -21.07 4.16 -4.81
CA ALA A 190 -20.31 3.31 -3.90
C ALA A 190 -21.15 2.92 -2.66
N PRO A 191 -21.28 1.63 -2.36
CA PRO A 191 -21.86 1.18 -1.09
C PRO A 191 -21.01 1.62 0.10
N ALA A 192 -21.58 1.53 1.30
CA ALA A 192 -20.80 1.72 2.51
C ALA A 192 -19.70 0.66 2.59
N LEU A 193 -18.44 1.07 2.71
CA LEU A 193 -17.26 0.18 2.78
C LEU A 193 -17.49 -1.08 3.64
N ARG A 194 -18.04 -0.89 4.85
CA ARG A 194 -18.26 -1.99 5.81
C ARG A 194 -19.27 -3.03 5.34
N SER A 195 -20.23 -2.67 4.47
CA SER A 195 -21.23 -3.62 3.97
C SER A 195 -20.64 -4.59 2.94
N LEU A 196 -19.54 -4.23 2.29
CA LEU A 196 -18.87 -5.06 1.28
C LEU A 196 -17.96 -6.13 1.89
N VAL A 197 -17.49 -5.90 3.13
CA VAL A 197 -16.47 -6.76 3.77
C VAL A 197 -16.91 -8.23 3.90
N PRO A 198 -18.14 -8.56 4.34
CA PRO A 198 -18.55 -9.97 4.46
C PRO A 198 -18.53 -10.73 3.13
N ALA A 199 -19.05 -10.13 2.06
CA ALA A 199 -19.08 -10.74 0.73
C ALA A 199 -17.65 -10.92 0.18
N LEU A 200 -16.76 -9.95 0.42
CA LEU A 200 -15.37 -10.03 0.01
C LEU A 200 -14.57 -11.09 0.82
N GLU A 201 -14.84 -11.26 2.12
CA GLU A 201 -14.27 -12.34 2.94
C GLU A 201 -14.72 -13.74 2.46
N GLU A 202 -15.96 -13.86 1.98
CA GLU A 202 -16.44 -15.08 1.32
C GLU A 202 -15.66 -15.35 0.01
N GLY A 203 -15.47 -14.32 -0.81
CA GLY A 203 -14.63 -14.40 -2.00
C GLY A 203 -13.19 -14.84 -1.70
N TRP A 204 -12.57 -14.29 -0.66
CA TRP A 204 -11.25 -14.74 -0.18
C TRP A 204 -11.23 -16.21 0.24
N SER A 205 -12.31 -16.69 0.85
CA SER A 205 -12.44 -18.09 1.25
C SER A 205 -12.55 -19.02 0.03
N ARG A 206 -13.30 -18.62 -1.00
CA ARG A 206 -13.41 -19.34 -2.27
C ARG A 206 -12.07 -19.38 -3.02
N VAL A 207 -11.39 -18.24 -3.14
CA VAL A 207 -10.05 -18.16 -3.76
C VAL A 207 -9.05 -19.04 -3.01
N GLN A 208 -9.06 -19.02 -1.67
CA GLN A 208 -8.17 -19.87 -0.89
C GLN A 208 -8.39 -21.35 -1.19
N ALA A 209 -9.65 -21.80 -1.28
CA ALA A 209 -9.98 -23.19 -1.60
C ALA A 209 -9.67 -23.56 -3.06
N GLN A 210 -10.00 -22.69 -4.01
CA GLN A 210 -9.83 -22.93 -5.45
C GLN A 210 -8.36 -23.04 -5.86
N TYR A 211 -7.48 -22.26 -5.23
CA TYR A 211 -6.06 -22.17 -5.57
C TYR A 211 -5.15 -22.87 -4.56
N ASP A 212 -5.71 -23.63 -3.63
CA ASP A 212 -4.99 -24.32 -2.54
C ASP A 212 -3.98 -23.41 -1.81
N LEU A 213 -4.40 -22.16 -1.57
CA LEU A 213 -3.56 -21.20 -0.86
C LEU A 213 -3.51 -21.55 0.64
N PRO A 214 -2.46 -21.10 1.37
CA PRO A 214 -2.38 -21.33 2.80
C PRO A 214 -3.62 -20.83 3.56
N ALA A 215 -4.06 -21.56 4.58
CA ALA A 215 -5.23 -21.22 5.40
C ALA A 215 -5.16 -19.82 6.07
N SER A 216 -3.97 -19.20 6.14
CA SER A 216 -3.81 -17.81 6.56
C SER A 216 -4.50 -16.80 5.63
N VAL A 217 -4.77 -17.17 4.37
CA VAL A 217 -5.43 -16.32 3.37
C VAL A 217 -6.92 -16.16 3.67
N SER A 218 -7.60 -17.22 4.12
CA SER A 218 -9.02 -17.18 4.54
C SER A 218 -9.20 -16.90 6.04
N SER A 219 -8.12 -16.58 6.75
CA SER A 219 -8.18 -16.23 8.17
C SER A 219 -8.80 -14.86 8.40
N SER A 220 -9.49 -14.69 9.54
CA SER A 220 -10.13 -13.42 9.89
C SER A 220 -9.13 -12.36 10.41
N PHE A 221 -9.11 -11.22 9.72
CA PHE A 221 -8.37 -10.00 10.05
C PHE A 221 -9.29 -8.89 10.59
N GLY A 222 -8.72 -7.77 11.04
CA GLY A 222 -9.49 -6.57 11.35
C GLY A 222 -10.08 -5.95 10.09
N ALA A 223 -11.37 -5.57 10.13
CA ALA A 223 -12.07 -5.03 8.98
C ALA A 223 -11.34 -3.80 8.40
N PRO A 224 -11.26 -3.66 7.05
CA PRO A 224 -10.73 -2.47 6.40
C PRO A 224 -11.44 -1.20 6.88
N LYS A 225 -10.73 -0.08 6.83
CA LYS A 225 -11.24 1.21 7.33
C LYS A 225 -11.00 2.32 6.31
N GLY A 226 -11.80 3.36 6.39
CA GLY A 226 -11.59 4.57 5.60
C GLY A 226 -10.63 5.54 6.27
N PHE A 227 -9.73 6.17 5.52
CA PHE A 227 -8.91 7.29 6.02
C PHE A 227 -9.78 8.42 6.59
N LEU A 228 -9.44 8.96 7.75
CA LEU A 228 -10.03 10.20 8.28
C LEU A 228 -9.60 11.40 7.42
N ALA A 229 -8.34 11.41 6.97
CA ALA A 229 -7.75 12.44 6.13
C ALA A 229 -7.90 12.14 4.61
N THR A 230 -9.03 11.57 4.19
CA THR A 230 -9.31 11.21 2.78
C THR A 230 -8.90 12.31 1.77
N PRO A 231 -9.28 13.60 1.93
CA PRO A 231 -8.89 14.62 0.95
C PRO A 231 -7.37 14.83 0.84
N LEU A 232 -6.64 14.66 1.93
CA LEU A 232 -5.18 14.79 1.95
C LEU A 232 -4.53 13.59 1.26
N VAL A 233 -4.94 12.38 1.64
CA VAL A 233 -4.41 11.13 1.08
C VAL A 233 -4.69 11.05 -0.43
N LYS A 234 -5.88 11.47 -0.86
CA LYS A 234 -6.24 11.58 -2.28
C LYS A 234 -5.31 12.50 -3.07
N ARG A 235 -4.89 13.64 -2.50
CA ARG A 235 -3.91 14.54 -3.14
C ARG A 235 -2.51 13.94 -3.25
N LEU A 236 -2.20 12.94 -2.45
CA LEU A 236 -0.95 12.16 -2.54
C LEU A 236 -1.03 11.06 -3.62
N GLY A 237 -2.20 10.84 -4.23
CA GLY A 237 -2.41 9.83 -5.26
C GLY A 237 -2.52 8.40 -4.72
N LEU A 238 -2.88 8.22 -3.44
CA LEU A 238 -3.05 6.91 -2.83
C LEU A 238 -4.54 6.56 -2.72
N ALA A 239 -4.94 5.43 -3.31
CA ALA A 239 -6.29 4.88 -3.17
C ALA A 239 -6.49 4.12 -1.85
N GLY A 240 -5.42 3.46 -1.41
CA GLY A 240 -5.36 2.68 -0.19
C GLY A 240 -3.95 2.55 0.35
N VAL A 241 -3.85 1.96 1.55
CA VAL A 241 -2.59 1.46 2.10
C VAL A 241 -2.86 0.36 3.12
N HIS A 242 -2.07 -0.70 3.10
CA HIS A 242 -1.86 -1.55 4.25
C HIS A 242 -0.80 -0.92 5.14
N PHE A 243 -1.15 -0.56 6.38
CA PHE A 243 -0.22 0.10 7.29
C PHE A 243 0.46 -0.92 8.24
N PRO A 244 1.76 -1.26 8.03
CA PRO A 244 2.41 -2.37 8.74
C PRO A 244 2.42 -2.23 10.26
N TYR A 245 2.53 -1.00 10.77
CA TYR A 245 2.66 -0.70 12.19
C TYR A 245 1.36 -0.90 12.98
N THR A 246 0.21 -0.94 12.31
CA THR A 246 -1.10 -1.17 12.92
C THR A 246 -1.82 -2.38 12.32
N GLY A 247 -1.33 -2.96 11.23
CA GLY A 247 -1.97 -4.08 10.53
C GLY A 247 -3.30 -3.72 9.85
N GLU A 248 -3.60 -2.43 9.71
CA GLU A 248 -4.85 -1.93 9.13
C GLU A 248 -4.78 -1.91 7.60
N ALA A 249 -5.80 -2.41 6.93
CA ALA A 249 -6.07 -2.12 5.52
C ALA A 249 -6.91 -0.84 5.45
N LEU A 250 -6.43 0.17 4.72
CA LEU A 250 -7.07 1.48 4.63
C LEU A 250 -7.37 1.84 3.18
N VAL A 251 -8.52 2.45 2.93
CA VAL A 251 -8.89 2.98 1.60
C VAL A 251 -9.48 4.39 1.73
N LEU A 252 -9.51 5.15 0.63
CA LEU A 252 -10.25 6.40 0.57
C LEU A 252 -11.75 6.14 0.76
N ARG A 253 -12.43 7.01 1.51
CA ARG A 253 -13.86 6.85 1.85
C ARG A 253 -14.81 7.18 0.71
N ASP A 254 -14.32 7.98 -0.24
CA ASP A 254 -15.07 8.53 -1.36
C ASP A 254 -14.73 7.83 -2.68
N LEU A 255 -14.12 6.64 -2.66
CA LEU A 255 -13.84 5.89 -3.89
C LEU A 255 -15.13 5.64 -4.68
N PRO A 256 -15.11 5.81 -6.01
CA PRO A 256 -16.25 5.47 -6.88
C PRO A 256 -16.63 3.99 -6.75
N GLY A 257 -17.91 3.65 -6.99
CA GLY A 257 -18.40 2.27 -6.88
C GLY A 257 -17.67 1.30 -7.81
N VAL A 258 -17.30 1.78 -9.01
CA VAL A 258 -16.50 1.06 -10.01
C VAL A 258 -15.08 0.72 -9.56
N LEU A 259 -14.58 1.31 -8.46
CA LEU A 259 -13.21 1.10 -7.95
C LEU A 259 -13.16 0.53 -6.53
N LEU A 260 -14.11 0.90 -5.66
CA LEU A 260 -14.08 0.61 -4.23
C LEU A 260 -13.85 -0.87 -3.91
N GLY A 261 -14.57 -1.76 -4.58
CA GLY A 261 -14.47 -3.21 -4.34
C GLY A 261 -13.08 -3.78 -4.64
N LYS A 262 -12.49 -3.36 -5.76
CA LYS A 262 -11.14 -3.76 -6.14
C LYS A 262 -10.11 -3.27 -5.11
N GLU A 263 -10.17 -2.00 -4.71
CA GLU A 263 -9.17 -1.45 -3.77
C GLU A 263 -9.29 -2.06 -2.38
N LEU A 264 -10.51 -2.36 -1.94
CA LEU A 264 -10.72 -3.15 -0.72
C LEU A 264 -10.05 -4.52 -0.81
N GLY A 265 -10.27 -5.26 -1.90
CA GLY A 265 -9.64 -6.56 -2.13
C GLY A 265 -8.12 -6.46 -2.16
N HIS A 266 -7.59 -5.47 -2.86
CA HIS A 266 -6.16 -5.21 -2.98
C HIS A 266 -5.50 -4.96 -1.61
N GLU A 267 -6.04 -4.05 -0.80
CA GLU A 267 -5.46 -3.75 0.52
C GLU A 267 -5.64 -4.93 1.51
N MET A 268 -6.71 -5.70 1.34
CA MET A 268 -6.92 -6.95 2.05
C MET A 268 -5.91 -8.04 1.66
N ALA A 269 -5.36 -8.01 0.44
CA ALA A 269 -4.29 -8.91 0.00
C ALA A 269 -2.96 -8.56 0.68
N HIS A 270 -2.62 -7.28 0.79
CA HIS A 270 -1.48 -6.83 1.60
C HIS A 270 -1.67 -7.19 3.07
N GLN A 271 -2.89 -7.01 3.59
CA GLN A 271 -3.34 -7.52 4.88
C GLN A 271 -3.47 -9.05 4.92
N ARG A 272 -3.06 -9.79 3.90
CA ARG A 272 -2.89 -11.25 3.93
C ARG A 272 -1.42 -11.66 3.74
N GLY A 273 -0.53 -10.69 3.57
CA GLY A 273 0.92 -10.91 3.44
C GLY A 273 1.39 -11.08 2.00
N PHE A 274 0.58 -10.67 1.02
CA PHE A 274 1.04 -10.56 -0.36
C PHE A 274 1.63 -9.16 -0.55
N ALA A 275 2.96 -9.06 -0.59
CA ALA A 275 3.65 -7.77 -0.58
C ALA A 275 3.79 -7.14 -1.97
N SER A 276 3.82 -7.95 -3.02
CA SER A 276 3.85 -7.46 -4.40
C SER A 276 2.52 -6.84 -4.78
N GLU A 277 2.55 -5.66 -5.40
CA GLU A 277 1.38 -5.00 -5.97
C GLU A 277 0.70 -5.87 -7.04
N ALA A 278 1.48 -6.61 -7.84
CA ALA A 278 0.94 -7.50 -8.86
C ALA A 278 0.12 -8.63 -8.21
N ASP A 279 0.67 -9.28 -7.18
CA ASP A 279 -0.02 -10.33 -6.43
C ASP A 279 -1.27 -9.78 -5.73
N ALA A 280 -1.17 -8.59 -5.12
CA ALA A 280 -2.27 -7.94 -4.44
C ALA A 280 -3.41 -7.56 -5.41
N ASN A 281 -3.08 -7.07 -6.61
CA ASN A 281 -4.06 -6.81 -7.66
C ASN A 281 -4.74 -8.09 -8.14
N VAL A 282 -3.99 -9.15 -8.40
CA VAL A 282 -4.57 -10.41 -8.90
C VAL A 282 -5.45 -11.06 -7.85
N LEU A 283 -4.99 -11.18 -6.60
CA LEU A 283 -5.80 -11.80 -5.55
C LEU A 283 -6.97 -10.92 -5.11
N GLY A 284 -6.80 -9.59 -5.09
CA GLY A 284 -7.89 -8.66 -4.86
C GLY A 284 -8.96 -8.77 -5.94
N PHE A 285 -8.55 -8.90 -7.21
CA PHE A 285 -9.45 -9.19 -8.32
C PHE A 285 -10.17 -10.53 -8.13
N LEU A 286 -9.43 -11.62 -7.90
CA LEU A 286 -10.03 -12.95 -7.75
C LEU A 286 -11.01 -13.01 -6.58
N ALA A 287 -10.66 -12.42 -5.43
CA ALA A 287 -11.55 -12.37 -4.27
C ALA A 287 -12.84 -11.59 -4.55
N ALA A 288 -12.75 -10.48 -5.31
CA ALA A 288 -13.92 -9.71 -5.69
C ALA A 288 -14.73 -10.38 -6.83
N LYS A 289 -14.09 -11.10 -7.75
CA LYS A 289 -14.73 -11.94 -8.79
C LYS A 289 -15.55 -13.06 -8.16
N GLU A 290 -14.99 -13.75 -7.18
CA GLU A 290 -15.62 -14.88 -6.49
C GLU A 290 -16.63 -14.43 -5.41
N SER A 291 -16.82 -13.13 -5.22
CA SER A 291 -17.77 -12.58 -4.25
C SER A 291 -19.22 -12.73 -4.73
N PRO A 292 -20.19 -13.00 -3.83
CA PRO A 292 -21.61 -13.00 -4.19
C PRO A 292 -22.17 -11.61 -4.54
N ASP A 293 -21.46 -10.53 -4.19
CA ASP A 293 -21.93 -9.16 -4.41
C ASP A 293 -21.64 -8.69 -5.85
N PRO A 294 -22.65 -8.25 -6.63
CA PRO A 294 -22.45 -7.80 -8.00
C PRO A 294 -21.61 -6.54 -8.14
N ILE A 295 -21.62 -5.63 -7.16
CA ILE A 295 -20.80 -4.40 -7.19
C ILE A 295 -19.32 -4.76 -7.01
N LEU A 296 -19.00 -5.74 -6.16
CA LEU A 296 -17.63 -6.24 -6.03
C LEU A 296 -17.13 -6.88 -7.34
N ARG A 297 -17.96 -7.73 -7.95
CA ARG A 297 -17.65 -8.34 -9.26
C ARG A 297 -17.47 -7.27 -10.33
N TYR A 298 -18.38 -6.28 -10.38
CA TYR A 298 -18.31 -5.17 -11.35
C TYR A 298 -17.03 -4.34 -11.20
N ALA A 299 -16.62 -4.00 -9.97
CA ALA A 299 -15.39 -3.28 -9.71
C ALA A 299 -14.14 -4.09 -10.12
N ALA A 300 -14.15 -5.40 -9.88
CA ALA A 300 -13.08 -6.31 -10.29
C ALA A 300 -12.92 -6.34 -11.81
N TYR A 301 -14.00 -6.56 -12.55
CA TYR A 301 -13.95 -6.61 -14.02
C TYR A 301 -13.68 -5.25 -14.66
N SER A 302 -14.17 -4.16 -14.05
CA SER A 302 -13.81 -2.80 -14.46
C SER A 302 -12.30 -2.53 -14.34
N PHE A 303 -11.66 -3.05 -13.30
CA PHE A 303 -10.20 -3.01 -13.18
C PHE A 303 -9.51 -3.89 -14.24
N LEU A 304 -9.91 -5.17 -14.37
CA LEU A 304 -9.30 -6.10 -15.32
C LEU A 304 -9.38 -5.60 -16.76
N GLN A 305 -10.55 -5.12 -17.19
CA GLN A 305 -10.70 -4.62 -18.57
C GLN A 305 -9.80 -3.42 -18.84
N ARG A 306 -9.59 -2.52 -17.87
CA ARG A 306 -8.71 -1.35 -18.06
C ARG A 306 -7.27 -1.79 -18.23
N GLN A 307 -6.84 -2.78 -17.45
CA GLN A 307 -5.49 -3.35 -17.55
C GLN A 307 -5.24 -4.01 -18.91
N LEU A 308 -6.18 -4.84 -19.37
CA LEU A 308 -6.08 -5.55 -20.65
C LEU A 308 -6.20 -4.60 -21.85
N VAL A 309 -7.14 -3.64 -21.80
CA VAL A 309 -7.32 -2.63 -22.86
C VAL A 309 -6.09 -1.72 -22.96
N LEU A 310 -5.50 -1.31 -21.83
CA LEU A 310 -4.29 -0.49 -21.84
C LEU A 310 -3.10 -1.26 -22.45
N ALA A 311 -2.94 -2.53 -22.09
CA ALA A 311 -1.93 -3.39 -22.70
C ALA A 311 -2.19 -3.57 -24.21
N LEU A 312 -3.45 -3.80 -24.61
CA LEU A 312 -3.84 -3.93 -26.02
C LEU A 312 -3.54 -2.64 -26.79
N GLN A 313 -3.83 -1.48 -26.21
CA GLN A 313 -3.55 -0.19 -26.82
C GLN A 313 -2.05 0.01 -27.10
N GLY A 314 -1.18 -0.59 -26.28
CA GLY A 314 0.27 -0.57 -26.49
C GLY A 314 0.74 -1.32 -27.74
N VAL A 315 -0.04 -2.30 -28.23
CA VAL A 315 0.31 -3.15 -29.39
C VAL A 315 -0.65 -3.00 -30.58
N SER A 316 -1.87 -2.52 -30.36
CA SER A 316 -2.89 -2.29 -31.37
C SER A 316 -3.90 -1.24 -30.89
N THR A 317 -3.67 0.03 -31.26
CA THR A 317 -4.60 1.13 -30.97
C THR A 317 -5.98 0.89 -31.61
N GLU A 318 -6.02 0.34 -32.83
CA GLU A 318 -7.26 0.00 -33.53
C GLU A 318 -8.02 -1.10 -32.78
N GLY A 319 -7.34 -2.18 -32.39
CA GLY A 319 -7.94 -3.27 -31.62
C GLY A 319 -8.50 -2.78 -30.29
N ALA A 320 -7.77 -1.92 -29.58
CA ALA A 320 -8.25 -1.28 -28.36
C ALA A 320 -9.49 -0.43 -28.60
N SER A 321 -9.51 0.39 -29.66
CA SER A 321 -10.68 1.22 -30.02
C SER A 321 -11.93 0.39 -30.34
N VAL A 322 -11.76 -0.76 -30.99
CA VAL A 322 -12.88 -1.69 -31.27
C VAL A 322 -13.41 -2.27 -29.96
N VAL A 323 -12.52 -2.71 -29.06
CA VAL A 323 -12.92 -3.29 -27.76
C VAL A 323 -13.60 -2.25 -26.86
N THR A 324 -13.07 -1.03 -26.77
CA THR A 324 -13.68 0.02 -25.95
C THR A 324 -14.99 0.53 -26.55
N GLY A 325 -15.15 0.52 -27.87
CA GLY A 325 -16.40 0.86 -28.55
C GLY A 325 -17.58 -0.07 -28.22
N ALA A 326 -17.30 -1.26 -27.67
CA ALA A 326 -18.32 -2.20 -27.22
C ALA A 326 -18.82 -1.98 -25.78
N ARG A 327 -18.25 -1.02 -25.04
CA ARG A 327 -18.71 -0.69 -23.68
C ARG A 327 -20.12 -0.10 -23.71
N LEU A 328 -20.91 -0.43 -22.69
CA LEU A 328 -22.17 0.27 -22.47
C LEU A 328 -21.93 1.74 -22.13
N PRO A 329 -22.85 2.65 -22.50
CA PRO A 329 -22.71 4.07 -22.16
C PRO A 329 -22.58 4.30 -20.65
N GLY A 330 -23.29 3.51 -19.83
CA GLY A 330 -23.17 3.56 -18.38
C GLY A 330 -21.81 3.11 -17.84
N VAL A 331 -21.19 2.08 -18.44
CA VAL A 331 -19.83 1.65 -18.08
C VAL A 331 -18.81 2.72 -18.46
N GLU A 332 -18.94 3.32 -19.64
CA GLU A 332 -18.07 4.40 -20.07
C GLU A 332 -18.23 5.65 -19.18
N ARG A 333 -19.45 5.95 -18.72
CA ARG A 333 -19.72 7.01 -17.73
C ARG A 333 -18.99 6.75 -16.41
N ASP A 334 -19.02 5.53 -15.89
CA ASP A 334 -18.29 5.16 -14.66
C ASP A 334 -16.78 5.31 -14.82
N LEU A 335 -16.23 4.92 -15.97
CA LEU A 335 -14.82 5.08 -16.25
C LEU A 335 -14.40 6.55 -16.41
N GLN A 336 -15.29 7.39 -16.96
CA GLN A 336 -15.08 8.84 -17.03
C GLN A 336 -15.13 9.48 -15.64
N ASP A 337 -16.10 9.13 -14.80
CA ASP A 337 -16.17 9.57 -13.41
C ASP A 337 -14.92 9.19 -12.63
N LEU A 338 -14.45 7.94 -12.81
CA LEU A 338 -13.20 7.48 -12.21
C LEU A 338 -11.99 8.31 -12.65
N ASN A 339 -11.91 8.71 -13.93
CA ASN A 339 -10.83 9.57 -14.40
C ASN A 339 -10.90 10.97 -13.75
N LEU A 340 -12.10 11.55 -13.63
CA LEU A 340 -12.33 12.84 -12.98
C LEU A 340 -12.02 12.79 -11.48
N TYR A 341 -12.34 11.67 -10.82
CA TYR A 341 -12.06 11.44 -9.41
C TYR A 341 -10.58 11.61 -9.07
N TRP A 342 -9.68 11.25 -10.00
CA TRP A 342 -8.23 11.33 -9.81
C TRP A 342 -7.60 12.68 -10.21
N GLU A 343 -8.34 13.63 -10.78
CA GLU A 343 -7.80 14.96 -11.13
C GLU A 343 -7.09 15.66 -9.94
N PRO A 344 -7.62 15.65 -8.70
CA PRO A 344 -6.95 16.29 -7.56
C PRO A 344 -5.60 15.65 -7.19
N ALA A 345 -5.30 14.44 -7.67
CA ALA A 345 -4.05 13.74 -7.43
C ALA A 345 -2.95 14.10 -8.45
N ARG A 346 -3.27 14.86 -9.52
CA ARG A 346 -2.29 15.30 -10.52
C ARG A 346 -1.41 16.45 -10.01
N THR A 347 -0.66 16.17 -8.95
CA THR A 347 0.19 17.15 -8.27
C THR A 347 1.66 16.72 -8.25
N PRO A 348 2.61 17.67 -8.17
CA PRO A 348 4.03 17.34 -7.98
C PRO A 348 4.30 16.53 -6.71
N VAL A 349 3.48 16.73 -5.66
CA VAL A 349 3.61 16.00 -4.38
C VAL A 349 3.27 14.53 -4.56
N ALA A 350 2.19 14.22 -5.28
CA ALA A 350 1.85 12.83 -5.62
C ALA A 350 2.99 12.16 -6.41
N ALA A 351 3.58 12.85 -7.39
CA ALA A 351 4.72 12.33 -8.14
C ALA A 351 5.94 12.01 -7.25
N VAL A 352 6.21 12.82 -6.22
CA VAL A 352 7.27 12.53 -5.23
C VAL A 352 6.91 11.31 -4.38
N ALA A 353 5.66 11.21 -3.91
CA ALA A 353 5.20 10.06 -3.14
C ALA A 353 5.34 8.75 -3.95
N THR A 354 4.92 8.76 -5.22
CA THR A 354 5.09 7.64 -6.15
C THR A 354 6.56 7.25 -6.30
N ARG A 355 7.48 8.20 -6.43
CA ARG A 355 8.93 7.90 -6.53
C ARG A 355 9.49 7.28 -5.26
N VAL A 356 9.06 7.74 -4.08
CA VAL A 356 9.50 7.16 -2.80
C VAL A 356 8.98 5.72 -2.68
N ASN A 357 7.73 5.48 -3.07
CA ASN A 357 7.17 4.12 -3.11
C ASN A 357 7.91 3.23 -4.10
N ASP A 358 8.15 3.72 -5.33
CA ASP A 358 8.90 3.02 -6.37
C ASP A 358 10.32 2.62 -5.90
N ALA A 359 11.05 3.55 -5.27
CA ALA A 359 12.36 3.27 -4.70
C ALA A 359 12.30 2.22 -3.59
N MET A 360 11.28 2.27 -2.73
CA MET A 360 11.04 1.25 -1.71
C MET A 360 10.81 -0.12 -2.35
N LEU A 361 9.90 -0.24 -3.34
CA LEU A 361 9.60 -1.50 -4.01
C LEU A 361 10.85 -2.08 -4.71
N ARG A 362 11.61 -1.24 -5.42
CA ARG A 362 12.87 -1.66 -6.08
C ARG A 362 13.91 -2.15 -5.07
N SER A 363 14.04 -1.50 -3.91
CA SER A 363 14.96 -1.97 -2.86
C SER A 363 14.59 -3.36 -2.30
N HIS A 364 13.36 -3.81 -2.52
CA HIS A 364 12.86 -5.12 -2.14
C HIS A 364 12.80 -6.11 -3.33
N GLY A 365 13.55 -5.85 -4.40
CA GLY A 365 13.68 -6.79 -5.53
C GLY A 365 12.52 -6.78 -6.53
N ILE A 366 11.60 -5.81 -6.44
CA ILE A 366 10.56 -5.59 -7.45
C ILE A 366 11.14 -4.64 -8.50
N GLU A 367 11.83 -5.20 -9.51
CA GLU A 367 12.54 -4.43 -10.54
C GLU A 367 11.63 -3.50 -11.34
N GLU A 368 10.35 -3.84 -11.50
CA GLU A 368 9.35 -3.01 -12.16
C GLU A 368 8.92 -1.81 -11.29
N GLY A 369 9.14 -1.87 -9.98
CA GLY A 369 8.71 -0.87 -9.00
C GLY A 369 7.20 -0.62 -9.06
N VAL A 370 6.75 0.65 -9.14
CA VAL A 370 5.32 0.97 -9.37
C VAL A 370 4.85 0.52 -10.76
N GLY A 371 5.76 0.22 -11.70
CA GLY A 371 5.43 -0.43 -12.97
C GLY A 371 4.92 -1.87 -12.83
N SER A 372 5.01 -2.47 -11.64
CA SER A 372 4.42 -3.79 -11.33
C SER A 372 2.88 -3.83 -11.47
N TYR A 373 2.20 -2.68 -11.56
CA TYR A 373 0.81 -2.62 -12.00
C TYR A 373 0.66 -3.23 -13.41
N ALA A 374 1.61 -3.04 -14.33
CA ALA A 374 1.66 -3.76 -15.60
C ALA A 374 2.01 -5.25 -15.42
N GLY A 375 2.77 -5.59 -14.38
CA GLY A 375 3.05 -6.97 -13.96
C GLY A 375 1.80 -7.77 -13.62
N SER A 376 0.77 -7.14 -13.04
CA SER A 376 -0.52 -7.82 -12.80
C SER A 376 -1.20 -8.30 -14.09
N THR A 377 -1.09 -7.54 -15.19
CA THR A 377 -1.61 -7.94 -16.51
C THR A 377 -0.98 -9.24 -16.99
N TRP A 378 0.34 -9.36 -16.81
CA TRP A 378 1.05 -10.59 -17.16
C TRP A 378 0.61 -11.77 -16.28
N VAL A 379 0.41 -11.57 -14.98
CA VAL A 379 -0.09 -12.63 -14.08
C VAL A 379 -1.49 -13.07 -14.49
N PHE A 380 -2.38 -12.15 -14.89
CA PHE A 380 -3.69 -12.52 -15.41
C PHE A 380 -3.60 -13.37 -16.68
N ILE A 381 -2.76 -12.99 -17.64
CA ILE A 381 -2.56 -13.74 -18.89
C ILE A 381 -1.96 -15.13 -18.60
N ALA A 382 -0.94 -15.19 -17.74
CA ALA A 382 -0.32 -16.46 -17.35
C ALA A 382 -1.33 -17.38 -16.63
N LEU A 383 -2.18 -16.82 -15.77
CA LEU A 383 -3.27 -17.54 -15.12
C LEU A 383 -4.28 -18.09 -16.13
N ALA A 384 -4.70 -17.27 -17.11
CA ALA A 384 -5.62 -17.69 -18.16
C ALA A 384 -5.04 -18.78 -19.07
N ARG A 385 -3.72 -18.74 -19.35
CA ARG A 385 -3.04 -19.77 -20.15
C ARG A 385 -2.94 -21.10 -19.39
N GLU A 386 -2.56 -21.05 -18.12
CA GLU A 386 -2.34 -22.25 -17.30
C GLU A 386 -3.65 -22.93 -16.89
N ARG A 387 -4.69 -22.14 -16.58
CA ARG A 387 -5.95 -22.63 -15.99
C ARG A 387 -7.15 -22.50 -16.93
N GLY A 388 -6.96 -22.00 -18.14
CA GLY A 388 -8.03 -21.65 -19.07
C GLY A 388 -8.58 -20.23 -18.85
N ALA A 389 -9.18 -19.64 -19.88
CA ALA A 389 -9.73 -18.27 -19.83
C ALA A 389 -10.80 -18.11 -18.73
N ASP A 390 -11.55 -19.17 -18.40
CA ASP A 390 -12.54 -19.21 -17.32
C ASP A 390 -11.91 -19.06 -15.92
N ALA A 391 -10.57 -19.12 -15.79
CA ALA A 391 -9.93 -18.69 -14.57
C ALA A 391 -10.14 -17.18 -14.33
N LEU A 392 -10.24 -16.37 -15.39
CA LEU A 392 -10.49 -14.93 -15.32
C LEU A 392 -11.97 -14.56 -15.42
N PHE A 393 -12.80 -15.37 -16.07
CA PHE A 393 -14.22 -15.10 -16.35
C PHE A 393 -15.15 -16.00 -15.54
#